data_AF-A0A7J4LN51-F1
#
_entry.id   AF-A0A7J4LN51-F1
#
_cell.length_a   1.000
_cell.length_b   1.000
_cell.length_c   1.000
_cell.angle_alpha   90.00
_cell.angle_beta   90.00
_cell.angle_gamma   90.00
#
_symmetry.space_group_name_H-M   'P 1'
#
loop_
_entity.id
_entity.type
_entity.pdbx_description
1 polymer ?
#
loop_
_entity_poly.entity_id
_entity_poly.type
_entity_poly.pdbx_seq_one_letter_code
_entity_poly.pdbx_strand_id
1 'polypeptide(L)' 'MTQYRIPVIPGDGVGPEIIAEGRKVLDAAGEAYGFDIDWVEYPHGADHYLATGELISEDTLKELAGYRAIYFG' A
#
# COMPACT_ATOMS: atom_id res chain seq x y z
N MET A 1 15.39 -15.68 1.24
CA MET A 1 14.02 -15.17 1.36
C MET A 1 13.89 -14.03 0.36
N THR A 2 12.93 -14.09 -0.55
CA THR A 2 12.75 -13.03 -1.55
C THR A 2 12.00 -11.88 -0.90
N GLN A 3 12.54 -10.66 -0.97
CA GLN A 3 11.89 -9.49 -0.41
C GLN A 3 11.22 -8.68 -1.53
N TYR A 4 9.95 -8.37 -1.34
CA TYR A 4 9.18 -7.48 -2.21
C TYR A 4 8.99 -6.14 -1.51
N ARG A 5 9.12 -5.06 -2.26
CA ARG A 5 8.77 -3.72 -1.78
C ARG A 5 7.48 -3.30 -2.46
N ILE A 6 6.40 -3.14 -1.70
CA ILE A 6 5.06 -2.94 -2.24
C ILE A 6 4.44 -1.68 -1.62
N PRO A 7 4.14 -0.65 -2.43
CA PRO A 7 3.30 0.45 -2.04
C PRO A 7 1.93 -0.04 -1.60
N VAL A 8 1.47 0.47 -0.47
CA VAL A 8 0.12 0.27 0.02
C VAL A 8 -0.59 1.62 0.12
N ILE A 9 -1.77 1.69 -0.50
CA ILE A 9 -2.69 2.84 -0.41
C ILE A 9 -3.98 2.30 0.21
N PRO A 10 -4.21 2.51 1.52
CA PRO A 10 -5.36 1.95 2.22
C PRO A 10 -6.71 2.46 1.71
N GLY A 11 -6.74 3.63 1.07
CA GLY A 11 -7.97 4.27 0.61
C GLY A 11 -8.85 4.74 1.76
N ASP A 12 -10.14 4.88 1.49
CA ASP A 12 -11.13 5.43 2.42
C ASP A 12 -12.28 4.45 2.69
N GLY A 13 -13.21 4.82 3.58
CA GLY A 13 -14.34 3.98 3.94
C GLY A 13 -13.87 2.69 4.62
N VAL A 14 -14.21 1.53 4.04
CA VAL A 14 -13.79 0.21 4.56
C VAL A 14 -12.38 -0.19 4.12
N GLY A 15 -11.74 0.57 3.24
CA GLY A 15 -10.42 0.27 2.67
C GLY A 15 -9.36 -0.03 3.73
N PRO A 16 -9.13 0.87 4.72
CA PRO A 16 -8.13 0.65 5.77
C PRO A 16 -8.33 -0.63 6.57
N GLU A 17 -9.58 -0.99 6.89
CA GLU A 17 -9.91 -2.21 7.64
C GLU A 17 -9.60 -3.47 6.80
N ILE A 18 -10.00 -3.47 5.52
CA ILE A 18 -9.77 -4.61 4.62
C ILE A 18 -8.28 -4.79 4.31
N ILE A 19 -7.57 -3.70 4.04
CA ILE A 19 -6.14 -3.71 3.73
C ILE A 19 -5.33 -4.20 4.95
N ALA A 20 -5.71 -3.81 6.17
CA ALA A 20 -5.06 -4.31 7.38
C ALA A 20 -5.17 -5.84 7.53
N GLU A 21 -6.34 -6.42 7.26
CA GLU A 21 -6.52 -7.89 7.32
C GLU A 21 -5.84 -8.59 6.15
N GLY A 22 -5.87 -8.00 4.96
CA GLY A 22 -5.18 -8.54 3.77
C GLY A 22 -3.67 -8.64 3.96
N ARG A 23 -3.05 -7.65 4.63
CA ARG A 23 -1.63 -7.70 4.99
C ARG A 23 -1.31 -8.88 5.90
N LYS A 24 -2.12 -9.16 6.93
CA LYS A 24 -1.92 -10.32 7.81
C LYS A 24 -1.91 -11.64 7.03
N VAL A 25 -2.79 -11.77 6.03
CA VAL A 25 -2.85 -12.96 5.18
C VAL A 25 -1.58 -13.07 4.33
N LEU A 26 -1.10 -11.95 3.77
CA LEU A 26 0.11 -11.92 2.95
C LEU A 26 1.38 -12.17 3.78
N ASP A 27 1.44 -11.66 5.00
CA ASP A 27 2.55 -11.90 5.93
C ASP A 27 2.61 -13.40 6.29
N ALA A 28 1.47 -14.01 6.63
CA ALA A 28 1.38 -15.45 6.90
C ALA A 28 1.73 -16.30 5.67
N ALA A 29 1.34 -15.86 4.47
CA ALA A 29 1.76 -16.51 3.23
C ALA A 29 3.28 -16.35 3.00
N GLY A 30 3.85 -15.19 3.33
CA GLY A 30 5.28 -14.95 3.28
C GLY A 30 6.07 -15.93 4.14
N GLU A 31 5.61 -16.14 5.37
CA GLU A 31 6.18 -17.15 6.29
C GLU A 31 6.09 -18.57 5.71
N ALA A 32 4.96 -18.95 5.11
CA ALA A 32 4.74 -20.28 4.57
C ALA A 32 5.49 -20.58 3.26
N TYR A 33 5.66 -19.56 2.40
CA TYR A 33 6.22 -19.73 1.05
C TYR A 33 7.60 -19.09 0.85
N GLY A 34 8.19 -18.48 1.89
CA GLY A 34 9.58 -18.03 1.90
C GLY A 34 9.83 -16.68 1.24
N PHE A 35 8.88 -15.75 1.36
CA PHE A 35 9.03 -14.35 0.94
C PHE A 35 8.65 -13.37 2.05
N ASP A 36 9.02 -12.11 1.87
CA ASP A 36 8.73 -11.02 2.79
C ASP A 36 8.23 -9.79 2.00
N ILE A 37 7.41 -8.95 2.63
CA ILE A 37 6.90 -7.72 2.03
C ILE A 37 7.26 -6.52 2.90
N ASP A 38 8.10 -5.64 2.34
CA ASP A 38 8.33 -4.29 2.85
C ASP A 38 7.22 -3.37 2.34
N TRP A 39 6.28 -3.05 3.24
CA TRP A 39 5.14 -2.19 2.97
C TRP A 39 5.54 -0.72 2.94
N VAL A 40 5.31 -0.05 1.80
CA VAL A 40 5.55 1.39 1.66
C VAL A 40 4.21 2.12 1.72
N GLU A 41 3.93 2.77 2.85
CA GLU A 41 2.65 3.44 3.10
C GLU A 41 2.53 4.75 2.30
N TYR A 42 1.40 4.91 1.60
CA TYR A 42 1.00 6.14 0.95
C TYR A 42 -0.36 6.59 1.50
N PRO A 43 -0.49 7.83 2.00
CA PRO A 43 -1.68 8.28 2.71
C PRO A 43 -2.85 8.65 1.78
N HIS A 44 -2.68 8.54 0.46
CA HIS A 44 -3.60 9.11 -0.50
C HIS A 44 -5.00 8.48 -0.40
N GLY A 45 -5.99 9.37 -0.31
CA GLY A 45 -7.41 9.07 -0.14
C GLY A 45 -8.20 10.38 -0.06
N ALA A 46 -9.52 10.28 -0.05
CA ALA A 46 -10.43 11.38 0.20
C ALA A 46 -10.16 12.05 1.55
N ASP A 47 -9.89 11.29 2.62
CA ASP A 47 -9.61 11.85 3.95
C ASP A 47 -8.31 12.67 3.96
N HIS A 48 -7.25 12.16 3.31
CA HIS A 48 -5.99 12.90 3.14
C HIS A 48 -6.21 14.19 2.33
N TYR A 49 -6.96 14.10 1.23
CA TYR A 49 -7.30 15.28 0.42
C TYR A 49 -8.12 16.30 1.21
N LEU A 50 -9.12 15.87 1.97
CA LEU A 50 -9.94 16.77 2.80
C LEU A 50 -9.12 17.44 3.91
N ALA A 51 -8.13 16.75 4.47
CA ALA A 51 -7.26 17.26 5.51
C ALA A 51 -6.15 18.20 5.00
N THR A 52 -5.61 17.95 3.81
CA THR A 52 -4.37 18.59 3.33
C THR A 52 -4.54 19.40 2.04
N GLY A 53 -5.61 19.16 1.28
CA GLY A 53 -5.78 19.65 -0.09
C GLY A 53 -4.89 18.96 -1.12
N GLU A 54 -4.07 17.99 -0.70
CA GLU A 54 -3.12 17.29 -1.56
C GLU A 54 -3.80 16.11 -2.26
N LEU A 55 -3.82 16.17 -3.60
CA LEU A 55 -4.03 15.00 -4.44
C LEU A 55 -2.70 14.30 -4.71
N ILE A 56 -2.74 13.09 -5.23
CA ILE A 56 -1.53 12.38 -5.63
C ILE A 56 -0.67 13.23 -6.57
N SER A 57 0.57 13.53 -6.15
CA SER A 57 1.46 14.40 -6.89
C SER A 57 2.06 13.69 -8.10
N GLU A 58 2.54 14.44 -9.10
CA GLU A 58 3.28 13.85 -10.23
C GLU A 58 4.55 13.12 -9.78
N ASP A 59 5.21 13.60 -8.72
CA ASP A 59 6.42 12.97 -8.21
C ASP A 59 6.08 11.66 -7.48
N THR A 60 4.98 11.62 -6.73
CA THR A 60 4.45 10.38 -6.17
C THR A 60 4.09 9.38 -7.27
N LEU A 61 3.43 9.83 -8.36
CA LEU A 61 3.11 8.97 -9.49
C LEU A 61 4.37 8.40 -10.17
N LYS A 62 5.41 9.22 -10.35
CA LYS A 62 6.71 8.77 -10.90
C LYS A 62 7.37 7.74 -9.99
N GLU A 63 7.29 7.93 -8.67
CA GLU A 63 7.80 6.96 -7.71
C GLU A 63 7.02 5.64 -7.79
N LEU A 64 5.68 5.70 -7.74
CA LEU A 64 4.80 4.54 -7.83
C LEU A 64 4.99 3.74 -9.12
N ALA A 65 5.27 4.41 -10.24
CA ALA A 65 5.56 3.78 -11.53
C ALA A 65 6.84 2.91 -11.49
N GLY A 66 7.74 3.12 -10.52
CA GLY A 66 8.93 2.30 -10.32
C GLY A 66 8.66 0.96 -9.63
N TYR A 67 7.49 0.78 -9.01
CA TYR A 67 7.13 -0.47 -8.34
C TYR A 67 6.46 -1.45 -9.29
N ARG A 68 6.68 -2.74 -9.05
CA ARG A 68 6.12 -3.82 -9.87
C ARG A 68 4.62 -4.06 -9.60
N ALA A 69 4.15 -3.67 -8.43
CA ALA A 69 2.77 -3.82 -7.98
C ALA A 69 2.45 -2.76 -6.94
N ILE A 70 1.17 -2.47 -6.76
CA ILE A 70 0.62 -1.58 -5.71
C ILE A 70 -0.54 -2.35 -5.06
N TYR A 71 -0.63 -2.32 -3.73
CA TYR A 71 -1.74 -2.88 -2.97
C TYR A 71 -2.70 -1.75 -2.59
N PHE A 72 -3.85 -1.69 -3.28
CA PHE A 72 -4.78 -0.56 -3.24
C PHE A 72 -6.15 -0.98 -2.66
N GLY A 73 -6.71 -0.15 -1.78
CA GLY A 73 -7.99 -0.35 -1.08
C GLY A 73 -9.24 0.15 -1.80
#